data_AF-A0A699Z3C0-F1
#
_entry.id   AF-A0A699Z3C0-F1
#
_cell.length_a   1.000
_cell.length_b   1.000
_cell.length_c   1.000
_cell.angle_alpha   90.00
_cell.angle_beta   90.00
_cell.angle_gamma   90.00
#
_symmetry.space_group_name_H-M   'P 1'
#
loop_
_entity.id
_entity.type
_entity.pdbx_description
1 polymer ?
#
loop_
_entity_poly.entity_id
_entity_poly.type
_entity_poly.pdbx_seq_one_letter_code
_entity_poly.pdbx_strand_id
1 'polypeptide(L)'
;VRYYSPGGPGAAEGLQPGDVLASNHPQLAGGSHLPDITVITPVFQEGRIVFFVASRGHHADIGGISPGSMPPASKLLVEEGAAIVSFKLAALQEEGITQLLLAPGQHAARLPGCSGTRALADNLSDLRAQVGGNVLTSQRVTDVVLRAFQAAAASQGCMNNLTFGDEQMGYYETIAGGAGAGPGWHGRSGVHTHMTNTRITDPEILERRYPVVLRRFELRSGSGGGGQWKGGDGVVREP
;
A
#
# COMPACT_ATOMS: atom_id res chain seq x y z
N VAL A 1 -2.51 -9.51 18.20
CA VAL A 1 -3.20 -9.16 16.93
C VAL A 1 -4.44 -8.34 17.25
N ARG A 2 -4.51 -7.09 16.81
CA ARG A 2 -5.65 -6.20 17.09
C ARG A 2 -6.58 -6.21 15.89
N TYR A 3 -7.85 -6.52 16.06
CA TYR A 3 -8.83 -6.31 15.00
C TYR A 3 -9.48 -4.94 15.15
N TYR A 4 -9.43 -4.15 14.07
CA TYR A 4 -9.89 -2.77 13.99
C TYR A 4 -11.35 -2.67 13.50
N SER A 5 -12.08 -3.79 13.49
CA SER A 5 -13.53 -3.85 13.23
C SER A 5 -14.33 -3.59 14.51
N PRO A 6 -15.63 -3.21 14.42
CA PRO A 6 -16.48 -2.98 15.58
C PRO A 6 -16.46 -4.16 16.56
N GLY A 7 -16.22 -3.87 17.85
CA GLY A 7 -16.10 -4.88 18.91
C GLY A 7 -14.68 -5.41 19.16
N GLY A 8 -13.69 -4.98 18.36
CA GLY A 8 -12.30 -5.39 18.54
C GLY A 8 -11.43 -4.48 19.40
N PRO A 9 -10.30 -5.01 19.90
CA PRO A 9 -9.36 -4.25 20.72
C PRO A 9 -8.69 -3.09 19.95
N GLY A 10 -8.77 -3.06 18.61
CA GLY A 10 -8.35 -1.92 17.78
C GLY A 10 -9.49 -0.95 17.42
N ALA A 11 -10.75 -1.28 17.71
CA ALA A 11 -11.90 -0.50 17.27
C ALA A 11 -11.92 0.93 17.83
N ALA A 12 -11.47 1.10 19.07
CA ALA A 12 -11.43 2.40 19.75
C ALA A 12 -10.41 3.38 19.15
N GLU A 13 -9.37 2.88 18.48
CA GLU A 13 -8.35 3.71 17.81
C GLU A 13 -8.81 4.18 16.42
N GLY A 14 -9.70 3.40 15.79
CA GLY A 14 -10.20 3.66 14.44
C GLY A 14 -9.12 3.53 13.36
N LEU A 15 -9.55 3.64 12.11
CA LEU A 15 -8.63 3.77 10.97
C LEU A 15 -8.42 5.24 10.66
N GLN A 16 -7.19 5.60 10.31
CA GLN A 16 -6.78 6.95 9.96
C GLN A 16 -6.26 6.99 8.51
N PRO A 17 -6.27 8.16 7.84
CA PRO A 17 -5.62 8.33 6.55
C PRO A 17 -4.15 7.90 6.60
N GLY A 18 -3.72 7.09 5.63
CA GLY A 18 -2.36 6.53 5.57
C GLY A 18 -2.19 5.19 6.27
N ASP A 19 -3.22 4.70 6.99
CA ASP A 19 -3.18 3.36 7.56
C ASP A 19 -3.18 2.29 6.48
N VAL A 20 -2.47 1.19 6.77
CA VAL A 20 -2.50 -0.02 5.95
C VAL A 20 -2.62 -1.20 6.90
N LEU A 21 -3.44 -2.19 6.55
CA LEU A 21 -3.68 -3.39 7.34
C LEU A 21 -3.15 -4.63 6.62
N ALA A 22 -2.69 -5.63 7.37
CA ALA A 22 -2.40 -6.98 6.88
C ALA A 22 -3.29 -8.01 7.57
N SER A 23 -3.75 -8.99 6.81
CA SER A 23 -4.54 -10.13 7.32
C SER A 23 -4.47 -11.34 6.40
N ASN A 24 -4.48 -12.55 6.99
CA ASN A 24 -4.55 -13.84 6.27
C ASN A 24 -5.32 -14.92 7.06
N HIS A 25 -5.82 -14.63 8.26
CA HIS A 25 -6.48 -15.65 9.08
C HIS A 25 -7.74 -16.18 8.37
N PRO A 26 -7.86 -17.51 8.13
CA PRO A 26 -8.93 -18.04 7.29
C PRO A 26 -10.31 -17.86 7.91
N GLN A 27 -10.46 -18.21 9.19
CA GLN A 27 -11.75 -18.11 9.88
C GLN A 27 -12.14 -16.67 10.29
N LEU A 28 -11.19 -15.88 10.79
CA LEU A 28 -11.48 -14.58 11.40
C LEU A 28 -11.31 -13.39 10.45
N ALA A 29 -10.64 -13.56 9.32
CA ALA A 29 -10.29 -12.47 8.40
C ALA A 29 -10.50 -12.81 6.91
N GLY A 30 -11.15 -13.94 6.59
CA GLY A 30 -11.46 -14.31 5.20
C GLY A 30 -10.23 -14.65 4.35
N GLY A 31 -9.14 -15.10 4.97
CA GLY A 31 -8.01 -15.67 4.25
C GLY A 31 -8.39 -16.97 3.54
N SER A 32 -7.86 -17.20 2.33
CA SER A 32 -8.07 -18.49 1.65
C SER A 32 -7.20 -19.59 2.27
N HIS A 33 -5.94 -19.26 2.53
CA HIS A 33 -4.98 -20.05 3.30
C HIS A 33 -3.86 -19.13 3.81
N LEU A 34 -3.03 -19.57 4.75
CA LEU A 34 -2.09 -18.69 5.46
C LEU A 34 -1.03 -18.00 4.56
N PRO A 35 -0.45 -18.63 3.54
CA PRO A 35 0.46 -17.97 2.60
C PRO A 35 -0.10 -16.72 1.92
N ASP A 36 -1.42 -16.62 1.77
CA ASP A 36 -2.08 -15.52 1.10
C ASP A 36 -2.31 -14.33 2.06
N ILE A 37 -1.34 -13.43 2.16
CA ILE A 37 -1.52 -12.20 2.96
C ILE A 37 -2.23 -11.14 2.12
N THR A 38 -3.35 -10.66 2.66
CA THR A 38 -4.10 -9.54 2.09
C THR A 38 -3.66 -8.25 2.77
N VAL A 39 -3.15 -7.31 1.97
CA VAL A 39 -2.81 -5.95 2.39
C VAL A 39 -3.94 -5.03 1.99
N ILE A 40 -4.52 -4.31 2.96
CA ILE A 40 -5.75 -3.53 2.82
C ILE A 40 -5.48 -2.07 3.17
N THR A 41 -5.84 -1.16 2.27
CA THR A 41 -5.66 0.28 2.42
C THR A 41 -7.04 0.97 2.39
N PRO A 42 -7.52 1.55 3.51
CA PRO A 42 -8.70 2.40 3.52
C PRO A 42 -8.47 3.69 2.72
N VAL A 43 -9.43 4.03 1.87
CA VAL A 43 -9.44 5.27 1.11
C VAL A 43 -10.33 6.29 1.80
N PHE A 44 -9.77 7.46 2.11
CA PHE A 44 -10.47 8.54 2.79
C PHE A 44 -10.83 9.68 1.84
N GLN A 45 -12.02 10.24 2.02
CA GLN A 45 -12.44 11.53 1.45
C GLN A 45 -13.11 12.34 2.57
N GLU A 46 -12.67 13.58 2.78
CA GLU A 46 -13.22 14.49 3.80
C GLU A 46 -13.32 13.85 5.21
N GLY A 47 -12.30 13.07 5.58
CA GLY A 47 -12.22 12.41 6.89
C GLY A 47 -13.09 11.15 7.03
N ARG A 48 -13.75 10.68 5.96
CA ARG A 48 -14.56 9.45 5.96
C ARG A 48 -13.98 8.41 5.02
N ILE A 49 -14.07 7.13 5.41
CA ILE A 49 -13.71 6.02 4.52
C ILE A 49 -14.79 5.90 3.45
N VAL A 50 -14.39 5.93 2.18
CA VAL A 50 -15.31 5.80 1.03
C VAL A 50 -15.23 4.41 0.39
N PHE A 51 -14.05 3.77 0.38
CA PHE A 51 -13.87 2.37 -0.02
C PHE A 51 -12.54 1.82 0.52
N PHE A 52 -12.28 0.54 0.26
CA PHE A 52 -11.02 -0.14 0.58
C PHE A 52 -10.38 -0.67 -0.68
N VAL A 53 -9.05 -0.64 -0.73
CA VAL A 53 -8.27 -1.32 -1.75
C VAL A 53 -7.51 -2.45 -1.09
N ALA A 54 -7.55 -3.63 -1.71
CA ALA A 54 -6.87 -4.80 -1.22
C ALA A 54 -6.06 -5.45 -2.32
N SER A 55 -4.83 -5.84 -2.01
CA SER A 55 -4.02 -6.75 -2.83
C SER A 55 -3.68 -7.97 -2.00
N ARG A 56 -3.69 -9.14 -2.62
CA ARG A 56 -3.32 -10.41 -1.99
C ARG A 56 -2.08 -10.95 -2.68
N GLY A 57 -1.06 -11.23 -1.88
CA GLY A 57 0.20 -11.81 -2.30
C GLY A 57 0.34 -13.19 -1.68
N HIS A 58 0.80 -14.16 -2.48
CA HIS A 58 1.13 -15.49 -1.99
C HIS A 58 2.60 -15.53 -1.58
N HIS A 59 2.85 -15.76 -0.31
CA HIS A 59 4.21 -15.86 0.22
C HIS A 59 4.69 -17.32 0.19
N ALA A 60 5.90 -17.54 -0.33
CA ALA A 60 6.42 -18.89 -0.53
C ALA A 60 6.61 -19.69 0.77
N ASP A 61 6.87 -19.01 1.89
CA ASP A 61 6.94 -19.59 3.24
C ASP A 61 6.34 -18.58 4.24
N ILE A 62 5.55 -19.09 5.18
CA ILE A 62 4.90 -18.32 6.25
C ILE A 62 5.16 -18.97 7.63
N GLY A 63 6.15 -19.87 7.71
CA GLY A 63 6.43 -20.71 8.86
C GLY A 63 5.55 -21.95 8.92
N GLY A 64 5.58 -22.64 10.06
CA GLY A 64 4.88 -23.91 10.28
C GLY A 64 5.82 -25.11 10.33
N ILE A 65 5.24 -26.31 10.27
CA ILE A 65 5.94 -27.59 10.52
C ILE A 65 6.81 -28.07 9.34
N SER A 66 6.59 -27.55 8.13
CA SER A 66 7.44 -27.83 6.97
C SER A 66 7.79 -26.55 6.21
N PRO A 67 8.92 -26.52 5.49
CA PRO A 67 9.21 -25.47 4.52
C PRO A 67 8.15 -25.43 3.41
N GLY A 68 7.88 -24.22 2.90
CA GLY A 68 6.93 -23.99 1.81
C GLY A 68 5.54 -23.56 2.30
N SER A 69 4.61 -23.43 1.36
CA SER A 69 3.33 -22.74 1.58
C SER A 69 2.19 -23.67 2.06
N MET A 70 2.30 -24.99 1.89
CA MET A 70 1.19 -25.91 2.16
C MET A 70 1.66 -27.19 2.86
N PRO A 71 1.83 -27.20 4.20
CA PRO A 71 2.20 -28.39 4.95
C PRO A 71 1.05 -29.41 4.97
N PRO A 72 1.16 -30.58 4.29
CA PRO A 72 0.05 -31.53 4.15
C PRO A 72 -0.24 -32.33 5.43
N ALA A 73 0.67 -32.30 6.41
CA ALA A 73 0.59 -33.08 7.65
C ALA A 73 0.04 -32.27 8.84
N SER A 74 -0.32 -31.00 8.63
CA SER A 74 -0.84 -30.13 9.69
C SER A 74 -2.21 -30.59 10.18
N LYS A 75 -2.43 -30.48 11.49
CA LYS A 75 -3.67 -30.79 12.22
C LYS A 75 -4.22 -29.59 12.97
N LEU A 76 -3.37 -28.59 13.23
CA LEU A 76 -3.70 -27.34 13.90
C LEU A 76 -3.24 -26.16 13.05
N LEU A 77 -3.98 -25.04 13.10
CA LEU A 77 -3.65 -23.84 12.31
C LEU A 77 -2.24 -23.30 12.59
N VAL A 78 -1.76 -23.39 13.83
CA VAL A 78 -0.41 -22.94 14.21
C VAL A 78 0.70 -23.75 13.52
N GLU A 79 0.41 -24.98 13.09
CA GLU A 79 1.34 -25.83 12.34
C GLU A 79 1.43 -25.40 10.87
N GLU A 80 0.47 -24.60 10.38
CA GLU A 80 0.43 -24.07 9.02
C GLU A 80 1.17 -22.73 8.85
N GLY A 81 1.59 -22.10 9.96
CA GLY A 81 2.38 -20.88 9.96
C GLY A 81 1.67 -19.66 10.55
N ALA A 82 2.10 -18.46 10.16
CA ALA A 82 1.66 -17.22 10.79
C ALA A 82 0.22 -16.87 10.41
N ALA A 83 -0.64 -16.73 11.43
CA ALA A 83 -2.04 -16.35 11.27
C ALA A 83 -2.30 -14.94 11.83
N ILE A 84 -2.62 -14.02 10.93
CA ILE A 84 -2.81 -12.59 11.17
C ILE A 84 -4.29 -12.27 10.93
N VAL A 85 -5.02 -11.96 12.00
CA VAL A 85 -6.42 -11.50 11.91
C VAL A 85 -6.47 -10.09 11.36
N SER A 86 -5.70 -9.17 11.95
CA SER A 86 -5.55 -7.80 11.47
C SER A 86 -4.34 -7.18 12.17
N PHE A 87 -3.47 -6.56 11.40
CA PHE A 87 -2.28 -5.87 11.90
C PHE A 87 -2.08 -4.58 11.12
N LYS A 88 -1.79 -3.48 11.81
CA LYS A 88 -1.58 -2.17 11.19
C LYS A 88 -0.12 -2.04 10.77
N LEU A 89 0.13 -2.02 9.46
CA LEU A 89 1.44 -1.85 8.81
C LEU A 89 1.87 -0.37 8.68
N ALA A 90 1.11 0.59 9.22
CA ALA A 90 1.39 2.02 9.07
C ALA A 90 2.82 2.37 9.54
N ALA A 91 3.50 3.22 8.77
CA ALA A 91 4.91 3.61 8.99
C ALA A 91 5.92 2.44 9.01
N LEU A 92 5.61 1.31 8.34
CA LEU A 92 6.49 0.14 8.30
C LEU A 92 6.90 -0.32 9.70
N GLN A 93 5.92 -0.72 10.54
CA GLN A 93 6.19 -1.40 11.82
C GLN A 93 6.82 -2.79 11.58
N GLU A 94 8.04 -2.79 11.06
CA GLU A 94 8.78 -3.98 10.65
C GLU A 94 9.00 -4.93 11.82
N GLU A 95 9.26 -4.42 13.02
CA GLU A 95 9.39 -5.24 14.22
C GLU A 95 8.09 -6.00 14.52
N GLY A 96 6.95 -5.33 14.45
CA GLY A 96 5.66 -5.92 14.79
C GLY A 96 5.23 -7.00 13.79
N ILE A 97 5.38 -6.74 12.49
CA ILE A 97 5.08 -7.75 11.47
C ILE A 97 6.09 -8.89 11.50
N THR A 98 7.37 -8.61 11.77
CA THR A 98 8.42 -9.64 11.97
C THR A 98 8.07 -10.55 13.12
N GLN A 99 7.64 -10.00 14.26
CA GLN A 99 7.19 -10.79 15.40
C GLN A 99 6.03 -11.73 15.03
N LEU A 100 5.06 -11.26 14.24
CA LEU A 100 3.95 -12.10 13.79
C LEU A 100 4.40 -13.21 12.85
N LEU A 101 5.28 -12.90 11.89
CA LEU A 101 5.83 -13.87 10.93
C LEU A 101 6.72 -14.93 11.60
N LEU A 102 7.39 -14.56 12.70
CA LEU A 102 8.23 -15.47 13.49
C LEU A 102 7.46 -16.19 14.61
N ALA A 103 6.25 -15.75 14.95
CA ALA A 103 5.45 -16.28 16.06
C ALA A 103 5.24 -17.80 16.03
N PRO A 104 5.02 -18.47 14.88
CA PRO A 104 4.84 -19.93 14.86
C PRO A 104 6.03 -20.68 15.49
N GLY A 105 7.26 -20.16 15.35
CA GLY A 105 8.46 -20.76 15.95
C GLY A 105 8.49 -20.73 17.47
N GLN A 106 7.72 -19.83 18.10
CA GLN A 106 7.60 -19.76 19.56
C GLN A 106 6.87 -20.99 20.13
N HIS A 107 6.17 -21.74 19.29
CA HIS A 107 5.48 -22.96 19.68
C HIS A 107 6.33 -24.23 19.56
N ALA A 108 7.59 -24.13 19.10
CA ALA A 108 8.48 -25.27 18.86
C ALA A 108 8.63 -26.21 20.08
N ALA A 109 8.57 -25.67 21.31
CA ALA A 109 8.65 -26.46 22.55
C ALA A 109 7.41 -27.36 22.79
N ARG A 110 6.25 -26.98 22.24
CA ARG A 110 4.99 -27.75 22.36
C ARG A 110 4.65 -28.51 21.08
N LEU A 111 5.16 -28.03 19.94
CA LEU A 111 4.94 -28.56 18.60
C LEU A 111 6.30 -28.70 17.90
N PRO A 112 7.00 -29.83 18.10
CA PRO A 112 8.32 -30.05 17.49
C PRO A 112 8.27 -29.90 15.98
N GLY A 113 9.24 -29.18 15.40
CA GLY A 113 9.33 -28.91 13.96
C GLY A 113 8.63 -27.64 13.50
N CYS A 114 7.81 -27.00 14.35
CA CYS A 114 7.22 -25.70 14.03
C CYS A 114 8.27 -24.58 14.06
N SER A 115 8.37 -23.83 12.96
CA SER A 115 9.30 -22.71 12.80
C SER A 115 8.53 -21.44 12.46
N GLY A 116 9.10 -20.28 12.78
CA GLY A 116 8.71 -19.03 12.12
C GLY A 116 9.03 -19.08 10.63
N THR A 117 8.61 -18.05 9.88
CA THR A 117 8.95 -17.98 8.46
C THR A 117 10.44 -18.18 8.22
N ARG A 118 10.76 -18.95 7.19
CA ARG A 118 12.13 -19.19 6.71
C ARG A 118 12.55 -18.19 5.63
N ALA A 119 11.62 -17.36 5.16
CA ALA A 119 11.81 -16.41 4.07
C ALA A 119 11.50 -14.96 4.52
N LEU A 120 11.89 -14.59 5.75
CA LEU A 120 11.50 -13.30 6.34
C LEU A 120 11.83 -12.09 5.45
N ALA A 121 13.02 -12.06 4.84
CA ALA A 121 13.41 -10.97 3.94
C ALA A 121 12.47 -10.85 2.74
N ASP A 122 12.08 -11.99 2.14
CA ASP A 122 11.14 -12.04 1.03
C ASP A 122 9.74 -11.63 1.48
N ASN A 123 9.27 -12.13 2.64
CA ASN A 123 7.97 -11.72 3.18
C ASN A 123 7.88 -10.20 3.38
N LEU A 124 8.93 -9.59 3.95
CA LEU A 124 8.96 -8.14 4.15
C LEU A 124 9.04 -7.40 2.81
N SER A 125 9.78 -7.93 1.84
CA SER A 125 9.86 -7.36 0.47
C SER A 125 8.50 -7.39 -0.22
N ASP A 126 7.83 -8.54 -0.22
CA ASP A 126 6.51 -8.76 -0.79
C ASP A 126 5.46 -7.84 -0.15
N LEU A 127 5.47 -7.71 1.18
CA LEU A 127 4.55 -6.81 1.88
C LEU A 127 4.79 -5.34 1.49
N ARG A 128 6.05 -4.91 1.36
CA ARG A 128 6.37 -3.56 0.86
C ARG A 128 5.86 -3.37 -0.58
N ALA A 129 6.02 -4.38 -1.43
CA ALA A 129 5.50 -4.36 -2.79
C ALA A 129 3.97 -4.28 -2.83
N GLN A 130 3.26 -5.02 -1.98
CA GLN A 130 1.80 -4.94 -1.86
C GLN A 130 1.32 -3.58 -1.38
N VAL A 131 1.98 -3.00 -0.37
CA VAL A 131 1.71 -1.64 0.12
C VAL A 131 1.88 -0.62 -1.01
N GLY A 132 3.01 -0.69 -1.74
CA GLY A 132 3.27 0.17 -2.89
C GLY A 132 2.31 -0.05 -4.07
N GLY A 133 1.89 -1.30 -4.30
CA GLY A 133 0.92 -1.65 -5.34
C GLY A 133 -0.49 -1.11 -5.05
N ASN A 134 -0.92 -1.15 -3.79
CA ASN A 134 -2.24 -0.63 -3.39
C ASN A 134 -2.39 0.86 -3.68
N VAL A 135 -1.32 1.64 -3.53
CA VAL A 135 -1.28 3.07 -3.88
C VAL A 135 -1.66 3.28 -5.35
N LEU A 136 -1.06 2.52 -6.28
CA LEU A 136 -1.35 2.60 -7.71
C LEU A 136 -2.77 2.10 -8.02
N THR A 137 -3.15 0.96 -7.44
CA THR A 137 -4.48 0.37 -7.64
C THR A 137 -5.58 1.31 -7.16
N SER A 138 -5.39 2.01 -6.04
CA SER A 138 -6.37 2.97 -5.49
C SER A 138 -6.63 4.13 -6.45
N GLN A 139 -5.59 4.65 -7.08
CA GLN A 139 -5.72 5.69 -8.10
C GLN A 139 -6.58 5.20 -9.28
N ARG A 140 -6.30 3.98 -9.77
CA ARG A 140 -7.02 3.39 -10.91
C ARG A 140 -8.45 2.99 -10.60
N VAL A 141 -8.71 2.46 -9.41
CA VAL A 141 -10.08 2.17 -8.96
C VAL A 141 -10.89 3.47 -8.89
N THR A 142 -10.30 4.56 -8.40
CA THR A 142 -10.96 5.87 -8.40
C THR A 142 -11.31 6.32 -9.82
N ASP A 143 -10.38 6.22 -10.78
CA ASP A 143 -10.66 6.53 -12.19
C ASP A 143 -11.80 5.68 -12.76
N VAL A 144 -11.84 4.38 -12.44
CA VAL A 144 -12.92 3.47 -12.87
C VAL A 144 -14.27 3.88 -12.31
N VAL A 145 -14.34 4.23 -11.03
CA VAL A 145 -15.57 4.71 -10.38
C VAL A 145 -16.03 6.02 -11.03
N LEU A 146 -15.14 7.02 -11.17
CA LEU A 146 -15.47 8.30 -11.79
C LEU A 146 -15.96 8.13 -13.23
N ARG A 147 -15.34 7.22 -13.98
CA ARG A 147 -15.76 6.88 -15.34
C ARG A 147 -17.14 6.20 -15.36
N ALA A 148 -17.41 5.27 -14.45
CA ALA A 148 -18.68 4.57 -14.37
C ALA A 148 -19.85 5.53 -14.13
N PHE A 149 -19.63 6.57 -13.33
CA PHE A 149 -20.61 7.63 -13.05
C PHE A 149 -20.55 8.81 -14.04
N GLN A 150 -19.68 8.75 -15.06
CA GLN A 150 -19.46 9.85 -16.01
C GLN A 150 -19.12 11.19 -15.33
N ALA A 151 -18.54 11.14 -14.12
CA ALA A 151 -18.29 12.31 -13.29
C ALA A 151 -17.03 13.08 -13.74
N ALA A 152 -15.99 12.35 -14.14
CA ALA A 152 -14.75 12.89 -14.70
C ALA A 152 -14.04 11.82 -15.54
N ALA A 153 -13.20 12.28 -16.47
CA ALA A 153 -12.20 11.45 -17.13
C ALA A 153 -11.11 11.02 -16.14
N ALA A 154 -10.33 10.01 -16.50
CA ALA A 154 -9.21 9.56 -15.69
C ALA A 154 -8.16 10.67 -15.53
N SER A 155 -7.61 10.80 -14.31
CA SER A 155 -6.47 11.69 -14.04
C SER A 155 -5.14 10.97 -14.32
N GLN A 156 -4.02 11.53 -13.83
CA GLN A 156 -2.78 10.77 -13.73
C GLN A 156 -3.05 9.51 -12.89
N GLY A 157 -2.92 8.35 -13.53
CA GLY A 157 -3.35 7.09 -12.95
C GLY A 157 -2.29 6.39 -12.09
N CYS A 158 -1.30 7.14 -11.64
CA CYS A 158 -0.40 6.76 -10.55
C CYS A 158 -0.32 7.92 -9.56
N MET A 159 0.00 7.62 -8.30
CA MET A 159 0.36 8.65 -7.31
C MET A 159 1.77 9.22 -7.56
N ASN A 160 2.47 8.69 -8.57
CA ASN A 160 3.78 9.12 -9.07
C ASN A 160 4.83 9.22 -7.94
N ASN A 161 4.96 8.14 -7.17
CA ASN A 161 5.91 8.04 -6.06
C ASN A 161 7.34 8.01 -6.62
N LEU A 162 8.17 8.96 -6.21
CA LEU A 162 9.60 8.96 -6.43
C LEU A 162 10.32 8.60 -5.13
N THR A 163 11.17 7.58 -5.20
CA THR A 163 12.05 7.19 -4.10
C THR A 163 13.47 7.05 -4.56
N PHE A 164 14.42 7.55 -3.77
CA PHE A 164 15.85 7.30 -3.94
C PHE A 164 16.55 7.31 -2.59
N GLY A 165 17.74 6.73 -2.51
CA GLY A 165 18.47 6.62 -1.26
C GLY A 165 19.59 5.57 -1.31
N ASP A 166 20.26 5.43 -0.18
CA ASP A 166 21.29 4.44 0.12
C ASP A 166 21.13 3.92 1.56
N GLU A 167 22.14 3.25 2.12
CA GLU A 167 22.11 2.71 3.48
C GLU A 167 21.97 3.78 4.59
N GLN A 168 22.28 5.04 4.29
CA GLN A 168 22.31 6.13 5.27
C GLN A 168 21.18 7.14 5.07
N MET A 169 20.51 7.13 3.91
CA MET A 169 19.54 8.15 3.54
C MET A 169 18.42 7.57 2.66
N GLY A 170 17.19 7.95 2.97
CA GLY A 170 16.02 7.67 2.13
C GLY A 170 15.22 8.93 1.84
N TYR A 171 14.83 9.10 0.58
CA TYR A 171 13.90 10.13 0.13
C TYR A 171 12.64 9.50 -0.46
N TYR A 172 11.49 10.08 -0.17
CA TYR A 172 10.19 9.72 -0.73
C TYR A 172 9.40 11.01 -1.02
N GLU A 173 8.91 11.15 -2.25
CA GLU A 173 7.92 12.16 -2.59
C GLU A 173 6.88 11.60 -3.56
N THR A 174 5.80 12.34 -3.73
CA THR A 174 4.80 12.11 -4.78
C THR A 174 4.85 13.28 -5.76
N ILE A 175 4.98 13.00 -7.05
CA ILE A 175 5.07 14.04 -8.08
C ILE A 175 3.67 14.35 -8.62
N ALA A 176 3.31 15.63 -8.65
CA ALA A 176 2.02 16.08 -9.18
C ALA A 176 1.88 15.81 -10.69
N GLY A 177 0.66 15.90 -11.22
CA GLY A 177 0.47 15.88 -12.67
C GLY A 177 -0.94 16.27 -13.10
N GLY A 178 -1.44 15.64 -14.15
CA GLY A 178 -2.68 16.07 -14.81
C GLY A 178 -3.94 15.53 -14.12
N ALA A 179 -4.91 16.39 -13.81
CA ALA A 179 -6.26 15.96 -13.45
C ALA A 179 -7.10 15.67 -14.70
N GLY A 180 -8.04 14.74 -14.57
CA GLY A 180 -9.05 14.45 -15.58
C GLY A 180 -9.98 15.64 -15.82
N ALA A 181 -10.40 15.81 -17.07
CA ALA A 181 -11.47 16.74 -17.43
C ALA A 181 -12.85 16.19 -17.04
N GLY A 182 -13.88 17.01 -17.01
CA GLY A 182 -15.25 16.53 -16.79
C GLY A 182 -16.30 17.30 -17.58
N PRO A 183 -17.60 17.06 -17.31
CA PRO A 183 -18.70 17.67 -18.06
C PRO A 183 -18.74 19.19 -17.93
N GLY A 184 -18.05 19.90 -18.83
CA GLY A 184 -18.03 21.37 -18.85
C GLY A 184 -16.72 22.01 -18.42
N TRP A 185 -15.68 21.23 -18.11
CA TRP A 185 -14.41 21.79 -17.63
C TRP A 185 -13.17 21.02 -18.08
N HIS A 186 -12.09 21.77 -18.31
CA HIS A 186 -10.75 21.23 -18.51
C HIS A 186 -10.14 20.71 -17.22
N GLY A 187 -9.31 19.67 -17.33
CA GLY A 187 -8.53 19.16 -16.23
C GLY A 187 -7.46 20.16 -15.77
N ARG A 188 -7.17 20.18 -14.46
CA ARG A 188 -6.13 21.03 -13.88
C ARG A 188 -4.75 20.40 -14.08
N SER A 189 -3.79 21.19 -14.57
CA SER A 189 -2.39 20.76 -14.72
C SER A 189 -1.61 20.86 -13.40
N GLY A 190 -0.64 19.97 -13.20
CA GLY A 190 0.34 20.05 -12.11
C GLY A 190 -0.23 19.94 -10.70
N VAL A 191 -1.25 19.09 -10.50
CA VAL A 191 -1.87 18.86 -9.20
C VAL A 191 -1.78 17.39 -8.77
N HIS A 192 -1.75 17.18 -7.46
CA HIS A 192 -2.00 15.87 -6.86
C HIS A 192 -3.49 15.53 -7.01
N THR A 193 -3.80 14.30 -7.39
CA THR A 193 -5.16 13.89 -7.76
C THR A 193 -5.59 12.67 -6.97
N HIS A 194 -6.89 12.60 -6.67
CA HIS A 194 -7.54 11.47 -6.02
C HIS A 194 -6.85 11.00 -4.74
N MET A 195 -6.06 9.93 -4.84
CA MET A 195 -5.48 9.23 -3.70
C MET A 195 -4.20 9.88 -3.19
N THR A 196 -3.65 10.85 -3.94
CA THR A 196 -2.49 11.60 -3.48
C THR A 196 -2.92 12.74 -2.54
N ASN A 197 -2.59 12.58 -1.25
CA ASN A 197 -2.98 13.48 -0.15
C ASN A 197 -1.82 14.35 0.38
N THR A 198 -0.71 14.38 -0.35
CA THR A 198 0.51 15.14 -0.06
C THR A 198 0.53 16.45 -0.84
N ARG A 199 1.31 17.41 -0.35
CA ARG A 199 1.66 18.63 -1.11
C ARG A 199 2.96 18.42 -1.84
N ILE A 200 3.21 19.26 -2.84
CA ILE A 200 4.49 19.27 -3.55
C ILE A 200 5.63 19.65 -2.60
N THR A 201 6.75 18.93 -2.69
CA THR A 201 7.96 19.26 -1.93
C THR A 201 8.65 20.45 -2.57
N ASP A 202 8.92 21.49 -1.78
CA ASP A 202 9.64 22.68 -2.24
C ASP A 202 11.06 22.30 -2.72
N PRO A 203 11.49 22.73 -3.92
CA PRO A 203 12.82 22.43 -4.44
C PRO A 203 13.95 22.82 -3.50
N GLU A 204 13.89 24.00 -2.88
CA GLU A 204 14.92 24.47 -1.94
C GLU A 204 15.05 23.56 -0.71
N ILE A 205 13.92 22.98 -0.24
CA ILE A 205 13.93 22.05 0.89
C ILE A 205 14.51 20.70 0.48
N LEU A 206 14.21 20.23 -0.75
CA LEU A 206 14.80 19.02 -1.32
C LEU A 206 16.33 19.16 -1.41
N GLU A 207 16.81 20.20 -2.08
CA GLU A 207 18.25 20.39 -2.33
C GLU A 207 19.04 20.70 -1.06
N ARG A 208 18.41 21.33 -0.05
CA ARG A 208 19.05 21.60 1.24
C ARG A 208 19.22 20.33 2.08
N ARG A 209 18.28 19.38 1.97
CA ARG A 209 18.24 18.19 2.85
C ARG A 209 18.90 16.97 2.22
N TYR A 210 18.96 16.90 0.90
CA TYR A 210 19.43 15.73 0.17
C TYR A 210 20.51 16.13 -0.84
N PRO A 211 21.49 15.26 -1.14
CA PRO A 211 22.57 15.53 -2.09
C PRO A 211 22.08 15.41 -3.54
N VAL A 212 21.02 16.14 -3.88
CA VAL A 212 20.35 16.15 -5.19
C VAL A 212 20.08 17.61 -5.57
N VAL A 213 20.26 17.94 -6.83
CA VAL A 213 19.93 19.26 -7.40
C VAL A 213 18.79 19.07 -8.39
N LEU A 214 17.72 19.86 -8.30
CA LEU A 214 16.59 19.76 -9.22
C LEU A 214 16.84 20.64 -10.44
N ARG A 215 17.15 20.02 -11.58
CA ARG A 215 17.46 20.72 -12.83
C ARG A 215 16.24 21.31 -13.53
N ARG A 216 15.12 20.59 -13.49
CA ARG A 216 13.87 21.03 -14.14
C ARG A 216 12.67 20.73 -13.26
N PHE A 217 11.79 21.72 -13.17
CA PHE A 217 10.50 21.59 -12.52
C PHE A 217 9.47 22.47 -13.23
N GLU A 218 8.69 21.86 -14.11
CA GLU A 218 7.76 22.58 -14.99
C GLU A 218 6.57 21.71 -15.38
N LEU A 219 5.53 22.33 -15.95
CA LEU A 219 4.45 21.57 -16.58
C LEU A 219 4.97 20.86 -17.83
N ARG A 220 4.57 19.60 -18.00
CA ARG A 220 4.83 18.84 -19.23
C ARG A 220 3.82 19.24 -20.30
N SER A 221 4.07 20.36 -20.96
CA SER A 221 3.16 20.96 -21.95
C SER A 221 2.64 19.96 -22.99
N GLY A 222 1.32 19.92 -23.18
CA GLY A 222 0.67 19.08 -24.20
C GLY A 222 0.62 17.59 -23.84
N SER A 223 0.84 17.23 -22.58
CA SER A 223 0.74 15.85 -22.10
C SER A 223 -0.66 15.46 -21.65
N GLY A 224 -1.55 16.43 -21.44
CA GLY A 224 -2.94 16.19 -21.10
C GLY A 224 -3.70 15.45 -22.20
N GLY A 225 -4.61 14.55 -21.80
CA GLY A 225 -5.43 13.79 -22.73
C GLY A 225 -6.32 14.70 -23.59
N GLY A 226 -6.42 14.39 -24.89
CA GLY A 226 -7.29 15.09 -25.83
C GLY A 226 -8.77 14.75 -25.65
N GLY A 227 -9.64 15.71 -25.93
CA GLY A 227 -11.09 15.57 -25.87
C GLY A 227 -11.79 16.91 -26.08
N GLN A 228 -13.13 16.93 -26.06
CA GLN A 228 -13.91 18.19 -26.04
C GLN A 228 -13.42 19.10 -24.90
N TRP A 229 -13.20 18.50 -23.74
CA TRP A 229 -12.48 19.09 -22.62
C TRP A 229 -11.13 18.38 -22.47
N LYS A 230 -10.04 19.13 -22.63
CA LYS A 230 -8.66 18.64 -22.42
C LYS A 230 -8.40 18.27 -20.95
N GLY A 231 -7.71 17.16 -20.73
CA GLY A 231 -7.10 16.83 -19.44
C GLY A 231 -5.97 17.80 -19.08
N GLY A 232 -5.62 17.86 -17.80
CA GLY A 232 -4.50 18.67 -17.32
C GLY A 232 -3.16 18.09 -17.76
N ASP A 233 -2.17 18.96 -17.94
CA ASP A 233 -0.79 18.56 -18.21
C ASP A 233 -0.12 18.01 -16.94
N GLY A 234 0.74 17.01 -17.13
CA GLY A 234 1.62 16.47 -16.11
C GLY A 234 2.72 17.42 -15.68
N VAL A 235 3.67 16.92 -14.89
CA VAL A 235 4.85 17.68 -14.42
C VAL A 235 6.12 16.96 -14.88
N VAL A 236 7.11 17.73 -15.29
CA VAL A 236 8.51 17.29 -15.41
C VAL A 236 9.22 17.68 -14.13
N ARG A 237 9.86 16.72 -13.47
CA ARG A 237 10.67 16.92 -12.26
C ARG A 237 11.94 16.10 -12.38
N GLU A 238 13.01 16.73 -12.83
CA GLU A 238 14.28 16.07 -13.21
C GLU A 238 15.42 16.56 -12.29
N PRO A 239 16.08 15.67 -11.55
CA PRO A 239 17.33 15.96 -10.83
C PRO A 239 18.58 16.02 -11.74
#